data_AF-A0A8T4XA33-F1
#
_entry.id   AF-A0A8T4XA33-F1
#
_cell.length_a   1.000
_cell.length_b   1.000
_cell.length_c   1.000
_cell.angle_alpha   90.00
_cell.angle_beta   90.00
_cell.angle_gamma   90.00
#
_symmetry.space_group_name_H-M   'P 1'
#
loop_
_entity.id
_entity.type
_entity.pdbx_description
1 polymer ?
#
loop_
_entity_poly.entity_id
_entity_poly.type
_entity_poly.pdbx_seq_one_letter_code
_entity_poly.pdbx_strand_id
1 'polypeptide(L)'
;MAEHKLQGSGGYVIAELTEEQAKKADLGVGKLFLAPIGKLEEQKMSKHYCKNCEKEFENPPKIHLEENTSEQVSDNLILVERGQYTCQQCSGIIGEYRVFQKKDESSDAGNARPSQ
;
A
#
# COMPACT_ATOMS: atom_id res chain seq x y z
N MET A 1 16.21 4.12 11.29
CA MET A 1 15.22 3.88 10.21
C MET A 1 15.11 2.37 10.07
N ALA A 2 13.91 1.81 9.92
CA ALA A 2 13.71 0.36 9.96
C ALA A 2 13.10 -0.11 8.63
N GLU A 3 13.78 -1.04 7.97
CA GLU A 3 13.28 -1.69 6.76
C GLU A 3 12.11 -2.61 7.10
N HIS A 4 11.01 -2.43 6.38
CA HIS A 4 9.75 -3.11 6.63
C HIS A 4 9.31 -3.83 5.35
N LYS A 5 8.95 -5.10 5.49
CA LYS A 5 8.46 -5.93 4.37
C LYS A 5 6.96 -5.72 4.20
N LEU A 6 6.58 -5.09 3.10
CA LEU A 6 5.22 -4.79 2.73
C LEU A 6 4.71 -5.81 1.72
N GLN A 7 3.66 -6.53 2.09
CA GLN A 7 2.99 -7.50 1.24
C GLN A 7 2.09 -6.76 0.24
N GLY A 8 2.18 -7.16 -1.02
CA GLY A 8 1.32 -6.75 -2.13
C GLY A 8 0.62 -7.94 -2.78
N SER A 9 -0.33 -7.67 -3.67
CA SER A 9 -1.11 -8.69 -4.38
C SER A 9 -0.26 -9.59 -5.29
N GLY A 10 0.86 -9.07 -5.81
CA GLY A 10 1.77 -9.77 -6.71
C GLY A 10 3.20 -9.89 -6.19
N GLY A 11 3.42 -9.72 -4.88
CA GLY A 11 4.75 -9.85 -4.31
C GLY A 11 4.91 -9.16 -2.95
N TYR A 12 6.12 -8.71 -2.66
CA TYR A 12 6.39 -7.89 -1.49
C TYR A 12 7.45 -6.86 -1.82
N VAL A 13 7.43 -5.70 -1.17
CA VAL A 13 8.50 -4.70 -1.26
C VAL A 13 9.12 -4.51 0.11
N ILE A 14 10.42 -4.29 0.15
CA ILE A 14 11.15 -3.94 1.36
C ILE A 14 11.47 -2.46 1.23
N ALA A 15 10.87 -1.67 2.10
CA ALA A 15 11.02 -0.23 2.11
C ALA A 15 11.31 0.27 3.53
N GLU A 16 12.07 1.34 3.64
CA GLU A 16 12.25 2.04 4.90
C GLU A 16 10.99 2.84 5.24
N LEU A 17 10.41 2.51 6.39
CA LEU A 17 9.20 3.16 6.89
C LEU A 17 9.50 3.94 8.17
N THR A 18 8.75 5.02 8.36
CA THR A 18 8.67 5.69 9.67
C THR A 18 7.71 4.93 10.59
N GLU A 19 7.81 5.14 11.90
CA GLU A 19 6.91 4.52 12.89
C GLU A 19 5.43 4.78 12.58
N GLU A 20 5.09 5.96 12.07
CA GLU A 20 3.74 6.30 11.63
C GLU A 20 3.27 5.47 10.43
N GLN A 21 4.15 5.25 9.45
CA GLN A 21 3.86 4.41 8.30
C GLN A 21 3.76 2.94 8.71
N ALA A 22 4.66 2.45 9.57
CA ALA A 22 4.63 1.08 10.08
C ALA A 22 3.32 0.79 10.84
N LYS A 23 2.86 1.72 11.69
CA LYS A 23 1.55 1.62 12.36
C LYS A 23 0.37 1.58 11.39
N LYS A 24 0.43 2.33 10.28
CA LYS A 24 -0.60 2.26 9.24
C LYS A 24 -0.54 0.96 8.45
N ALA A 25 0.65 0.45 8.20
CA ALA A 25 0.89 -0.80 7.49
C ALA A 25 0.41 -2.03 8.25
N ASP A 26 0.52 -1.96 9.58
CA ASP A 26 0.18 -3.04 10.48
C ASP A 26 -1.33 -3.10 10.65
N LEU A 27 -1.94 -4.11 10.02
CA LEU A 27 -3.36 -4.43 10.19
C LEU A 27 -3.61 -5.32 11.42
N GLY A 28 -2.64 -5.45 12.34
CA GLY A 28 -2.75 -6.32 13.51
C GLY A 28 -2.66 -7.82 13.22
N VAL A 29 -2.35 -8.20 11.98
CA VAL A 29 -2.23 -9.61 11.54
C VAL A 29 -0.78 -10.10 11.50
N GLY A 30 0.16 -9.32 12.05
CA GLY A 30 1.61 -9.62 12.06
C GLY A 30 2.29 -9.49 10.70
N LYS A 31 1.61 -8.91 9.71
CA LYS A 31 2.14 -8.60 8.39
C LYS A 31 1.83 -7.15 8.04
N LEU A 32 2.78 -6.51 7.37
CA LEU A 32 2.66 -5.14 6.94
C LEU A 32 2.15 -5.14 5.50
N PHE A 33 1.16 -4.31 5.22
CA PHE A 33 0.56 -4.20 3.90
C PHE A 33 0.81 -2.84 3.31
N LEU A 34 0.99 -2.83 1.99
CA LEU A 34 1.14 -1.60 1.24
C LEU A 34 -0.19 -0.85 1.09
N ALA A 35 -1.29 -1.59 1.01
CA ALA A 35 -2.64 -1.06 0.88
C ALA A 35 -2.98 0.08 1.88
N PRO A 36 -2.77 -0.07 3.21
CA PRO A 36 -3.10 0.97 4.17
C PRO A 36 -2.01 2.05 4.40
N ILE A 37 -0.74 1.82 4.00
CA ILE A 37 0.29 2.88 4.06
C ILE A 37 -0.02 3.99 3.06
N GLY A 38 -0.43 3.61 1.85
CA GLY A 38 -0.55 4.53 0.74
C GLY A 38 0.73 4.66 -0.09
N LYS A 39 0.94 5.85 -0.66
CA LYS A 39 2.09 6.16 -1.52
C LYS A 39 3.41 6.04 -0.76
N LEU A 40 4.20 5.05 -1.14
CA LEU A 40 5.62 4.98 -0.83
C LEU A 40 6.41 5.38 -2.05
N GLU A 41 7.39 6.25 -1.89
CA GLU A 41 8.28 6.63 -2.99
C GLU A 41 9.29 5.52 -3.29
N GLU A 42 9.67 5.41 -4.57
CA GLU A 42 10.70 4.48 -5.07
C GLU A 42 12.01 4.62 -4.29
N GLN A 43 12.33 5.84 -3.85
CA GLN A 43 13.53 6.13 -3.07
C GLN A 43 13.55 5.49 -1.68
N LYS A 44 12.38 5.15 -1.12
CA LYS A 44 12.28 4.44 0.15
C LYS A 44 12.37 2.93 -0.02
N MET A 45 12.32 2.43 -1.26
CA MET A 45 12.30 1.00 -1.56
C MET A 45 13.71 0.49 -1.84
N SER A 46 14.28 -0.21 -0.87
CA SER A 46 15.57 -0.88 -1.05
C SER A 46 15.46 -2.10 -1.95
N LYS A 47 14.38 -2.89 -1.81
CA LYS A 47 14.19 -4.14 -2.54
C LYS A 47 12.73 -4.36 -2.91
N HIS A 48 12.48 -5.12 -3.97
CA HIS A 48 11.16 -5.67 -4.25
C HIS A 48 11.24 -7.10 -4.74
N TYR A 49 10.20 -7.86 -4.46
CA TYR A 49 9.97 -9.19 -4.97
C TYR A 49 8.77 -9.16 -5.90
N CYS A 50 8.97 -9.63 -7.13
CA CYS A 50 7.89 -9.77 -8.08
C CYS A 50 7.54 -11.25 -8.23
N LYS A 51 6.29 -11.62 -7.88
CA LYS A 51 5.77 -12.97 -8.06
C LYS A 51 5.64 -13.35 -9.53
N ASN A 52 5.38 -12.40 -10.42
CA ASN A 52 5.29 -12.67 -11.86
C ASN A 52 6.64 -13.08 -12.46
N CYS A 53 7.71 -12.51 -11.93
CA CYS A 53 9.09 -12.84 -12.29
C CYS A 53 9.68 -13.94 -11.37
N GLU A 54 8.97 -14.32 -10.29
CA GLU A 54 9.43 -15.19 -9.18
C GLU A 54 10.84 -14.86 -8.67
N LYS A 55 11.17 -13.56 -8.62
CA LYS A 55 12.53 -13.10 -8.34
C LYS A 55 12.51 -11.88 -7.43
N GLU A 56 13.52 -11.81 -6.58
CA GLU A 56 13.85 -10.61 -5.80
C GLU A 56 14.78 -9.71 -6.62
N PHE A 57 14.47 -8.42 -6.59
CA PHE A 57 15.15 -7.35 -7.28
C PHE A 57 15.56 -6.31 -6.25
N GLU A 58 16.81 -5.86 -6.31
CA GLU A 58 17.35 -4.81 -5.42
C GLU A 58 17.21 -3.41 -6.03
N ASN A 59 16.44 -3.30 -7.12
CA ASN A 59 16.11 -2.05 -7.77
C ASN A 59 14.73 -1.57 -7.29
N PRO A 60 14.45 -0.26 -7.31
CA PRO A 60 13.12 0.24 -7.00
C PRO A 60 12.09 -0.24 -8.04
N PRO A 61 10.88 -0.66 -7.63
CA PRO A 61 9.79 -0.96 -8.56
C PRO A 61 9.18 0.34 -9.09
N LYS A 62 8.70 0.34 -10.32
CA LYS A 62 8.11 1.52 -10.93
C LYS A 62 6.75 1.80 -10.31
N ILE A 63 6.53 3.05 -9.90
CA ILE A 63 5.25 3.46 -9.31
C ILE A 63 4.43 4.17 -10.36
N HIS A 64 3.26 3.62 -10.64
CA HIS A 64 2.25 4.25 -11.47
C HIS A 64 1.17 4.83 -10.57
N LEU A 65 1.16 6.16 -10.45
CA LEU A 65 0.06 6.91 -9.86
C LEU A 65 -1.04 6.99 -10.92
N GLU A 66 -2.13 6.26 -10.71
CA GLU A 66 -3.13 6.13 -11.77
C GLU A 66 -4.24 7.18 -11.65
N GLU A 67 -4.55 7.70 -10.45
CA GLU A 67 -5.56 8.76 -10.32
C GLU A 67 -5.27 9.78 -9.21
N ASN A 68 -5.41 11.05 -9.59
CA ASN A 68 -5.41 12.25 -8.76
C ASN A 68 -6.77 12.97 -8.89
N THR A 69 -7.83 12.20 -9.04
CA THR A 69 -9.20 12.70 -9.12
C THR A 69 -9.86 12.28 -7.82
N SER A 70 -10.21 13.24 -6.97
CA SER A 70 -10.94 13.02 -5.72
C SER A 70 -12.33 12.44 -6.02
N GLU A 71 -12.36 11.14 -6.30
CA GLU A 71 -13.57 10.43 -6.66
C GLU A 71 -14.32 10.08 -5.38
N GLN A 72 -15.56 10.54 -5.31
CA GLN A 72 -16.43 10.29 -4.17
C GLN A 72 -16.94 8.84 -4.25
N VAL A 73 -16.25 7.93 -3.57
CA VAL A 73 -16.64 6.51 -3.49
C VAL A 73 -17.92 6.36 -2.66
N SER A 74 -18.12 7.21 -1.65
CA SER A 74 -19.34 7.26 -0.82
C SER A 74 -19.50 8.63 -0.15
N ASP A 75 -20.67 8.93 0.43
CA ASP A 75 -20.97 10.20 1.12
C ASP A 75 -19.91 10.63 2.14
N ASN A 76 -19.28 9.68 2.85
CA ASN A 76 -18.28 9.95 3.89
C ASN A 76 -16.86 9.44 3.57
N LEU A 77 -16.60 8.90 2.37
CA LEU A 77 -15.33 8.27 2.03
C LEU A 77 -14.89 8.65 0.60
N ILE A 78 -13.76 9.35 0.51
CA ILE A 78 -13.20 9.84 -0.74
C ILE A 78 -11.91 9.08 -1.00
N LEU A 79 -11.79 8.46 -2.18
CA LEU A 79 -10.51 7.95 -2.65
C LEU A 79 -9.71 9.17 -3.12
N VAL A 80 -8.72 9.56 -2.33
CA VAL A 80 -7.89 10.73 -2.64
C VAL A 80 -6.72 10.36 -3.54
N GLU A 81 -6.23 9.14 -3.42
CA GLU A 81 -5.09 8.68 -4.21
C GLU A 81 -5.14 7.17 -4.37
N ARG A 82 -4.85 6.70 -5.59
CA ARG A 82 -4.56 5.30 -5.86
C ARG A 82 -3.29 5.18 -6.68
N GLY A 83 -2.49 4.17 -6.38
CA GLY A 83 -1.34 3.84 -7.19
C GLY A 83 -1.04 2.36 -7.20
N GLN A 84 -0.30 1.95 -8.22
CA GLN A 84 0.09 0.58 -8.47
C GLN A 84 1.61 0.51 -8.60
N TYR A 85 2.19 -0.48 -7.92
CA TYR A 85 3.60 -0.84 -8.02
C TYR A 85 3.73 -1.87 -9.12
N THR A 86 4.43 -1.52 -10.19
CA THR A 86 4.71 -2.43 -11.30
C THR A 86 6.21 -2.69 -11.40
N CYS A 87 6.57 -3.92 -11.73
CA CYS A 87 7.96 -4.27 -11.98
C CYS A 87 8.40 -3.64 -13.30
N GLN A 88 9.50 -2.89 -13.32
CA GLN A 88 10.00 -2.28 -14.56
C GLN A 88 10.50 -3.34 -15.58
N GLN A 89 10.90 -4.52 -15.11
CA GLN A 89 11.39 -5.62 -15.94
C GLN A 89 10.26 -6.39 -16.63
N CYS A 90 9.27 -6.87 -15.87
CA CYS A 90 8.19 -7.70 -16.41
C CYS A 90 6.84 -6.97 -16.55
N SER A 91 6.75 -5.67 -16.22
CA SER A 91 5.50 -4.90 -16.14
C SER A 91 4.43 -5.54 -15.24
N GLY A 92 4.82 -6.50 -14.39
CA GLY A 92 3.91 -7.21 -13.49
C GLY A 92 3.54 -6.36 -12.29
N ILE A 93 2.26 -6.36 -11.91
CA ILE A 93 1.77 -5.66 -10.72
C ILE A 93 2.29 -6.38 -9.48
N ILE A 94 3.12 -5.70 -8.69
CA ILE A 94 3.69 -6.20 -7.42
C ILE A 94 2.71 -5.93 -6.27
N GLY A 95 2.05 -4.77 -6.31
CA GLY A 95 1.07 -4.39 -5.32
C GLY A 95 0.33 -3.13 -5.71
N GLU A 96 -0.75 -2.85 -5.01
CA GLU A 96 -1.53 -1.63 -5.16
C GLU A 96 -1.72 -0.98 -3.79
N TYR A 97 -1.91 0.33 -3.80
CA TYR A 97 -2.28 1.08 -2.62
C TYR A 97 -3.43 2.02 -2.92
N ARG A 98 -4.22 2.27 -1.88
CA ARG A 98 -5.40 3.14 -1.95
C ARG A 98 -5.45 3.98 -0.70
N VAL A 99 -5.39 5.29 -0.88
CA VAL A 99 -5.51 6.26 0.20
C VAL A 99 -6.94 6.76 0.21
N PHE A 100 -7.64 6.42 1.28
CA PHE A 100 -8.99 6.93 1.52
C PHE A 100 -8.92 8.04 2.54
N GLN A 101 -9.51 9.18 2.21
CA GLN A 101 -9.77 10.26 3.15
C GLN A 101 -11.25 10.23 3.52
N LYS A 102 -11.54 9.98 4.81
CA LYS A 102 -12.89 10.20 5.34
C LYS A 102 -13.08 11.70 5.56
N LYS A 103 -14.25 12.22 5.19
CA LYS A 103 -14.60 13.63 5.42
C LYS A 103 -14.97 13.95 6.87
N ASP A 104 -15.14 12.93 7.71
CA ASP A 104 -15.55 13.09 9.10
C ASP A 104 -14.48 12.60 10.09
N GLU A 105 -14.12 13.50 11.00
CA GLU A 105 -13.15 13.38 12.08
C GLU A 105 -13.68 12.50 13.24
N SER A 106 -14.16 11.28 12.94
CA SER A 106 -14.72 10.40 13.96
C SER A 106 -14.24 8.97 13.81
N SER A 107 -13.36 8.62 14.73
CA SER A 107 -12.93 7.29 15.12
C SER A 107 -14.10 6.32 15.30
N ASP A 108 -14.48 5.58 14.26
CA ASP A 108 -15.13 4.25 14.42
C ASP A 108 -14.95 3.45 13.12
N ALA A 109 -13.84 2.71 13.02
CA ALA A 109 -13.66 1.66 12.03
C ALA A 109 -13.16 0.43 12.77
N GLY A 110 -14.06 -0.19 13.52
CA GLY A 110 -13.74 -1.33 14.36
C GLY A 110 -14.96 -1.98 14.99
N ASN A 111 -16.06 -2.17 14.25
CA ASN A 111 -17.11 -3.07 14.70
C ASN A 111 -17.51 -4.01 13.56
N ALA A 112 -16.77 -5.11 13.45
CA ALA A 112 -17.27 -6.31 12.81
C ALA A 112 -18.51 -6.77 13.59
N ARG A 113 -19.70 -6.59 13.01
CA ARG A 113 -20.94 -7.16 13.55
C ARG A 113 -20.95 -8.66 13.26
N PRO A 114 -20.98 -9.56 14.27
CA PRO A 114 -21.42 -10.91 14.02
C PRO A 114 -22.93 -10.86 13.78
N SER A 115 -23.36 -11.37 12.64
CA SER A 115 -24.76 -11.63 12.34
C SER A 115 -25.31 -12.63 13.36
N GLN A 116 -26.38 -12.25 14.06
CA GLN A 116 -27.31 -13.18 14.70
C GLN A 116 -28.73 -12.80 14.32
#